data_AF-A0A352MUA1-F1
#
_entry.id   AF-A0A352MUA1-F1
#
_cell.length_a   1.000
_cell.length_b   1.000
_cell.length_c   1.000
_cell.angle_alpha   90.00
_cell.angle_beta   90.00
_cell.angle_gamma   90.00
#
_symmetry.space_group_name_H-M   'P 1'
#
loop_
_entity.id
_entity.type
_entity.pdbx_description
1 polymer ?
#
loop_
_entity_poly.entity_id
_entity_poly.type
_entity_poly.pdbx_seq_one_letter_code
_entity_poly.pdbx_strand_id
1 'polypeptide(L)'
;MYKWQSLAKEMISNTNSVIIDKDGNIIATLGSEKIHKNISFSEMPSNLKNAYVSIEDERFYKHHGVDVKRTGSAIVSYIIHFGSSSFGGSSITQQLVGL
;
A
#
# COMPACT_ATOMS: atom_id res chain seq x y z
N MET A 1 -9.23 -30.72 -2.68
CA MET A 1 -10.03 -29.98 -3.68
C MET A 1 -10.36 -28.59 -3.13
N TYR A 2 -9.47 -27.61 -3.30
CA TYR A 2 -9.70 -26.13 -3.31
C TYR A 2 -8.46 -25.42 -3.92
N LYS A 3 -7.92 -25.97 -5.01
CA LYS A 3 -6.66 -25.51 -5.64
C LYS A 3 -6.76 -24.08 -6.17
N TRP A 4 -7.96 -23.65 -6.55
CA TRP A 4 -8.22 -22.32 -7.10
C TRP A 4 -8.26 -21.22 -6.03
N GLN A 5 -8.70 -21.51 -4.81
CA GLN A 5 -8.69 -20.53 -3.71
C GLN A 5 -7.27 -20.25 -3.23
N SER A 6 -6.42 -21.28 -3.18
CA SER A 6 -5.00 -21.12 -2.85
C SER A 6 -4.28 -20.34 -3.96
N LEU A 7 -4.53 -20.66 -5.24
CA LEU A 7 -3.96 -19.92 -6.36
C LEU A 7 -4.40 -18.46 -6.38
N ALA A 8 -5.68 -18.16 -6.14
CA ALA A 8 -6.16 -16.78 -6.04
C ALA A 8 -5.46 -16.03 -4.88
N LYS A 9 -5.27 -16.69 -3.74
CA LYS A 9 -4.57 -16.11 -2.59
C LYS A 9 -3.08 -15.87 -2.88
N GLU A 10 -2.43 -16.77 -3.60
CA GLU A 10 -1.03 -16.65 -4.06
C GLU A 10 -0.87 -15.58 -5.15
N MET A 11 -1.84 -15.43 -6.05
CA MET A 11 -1.83 -14.35 -7.05
C MET A 11 -2.02 -12.97 -6.41
N ILE A 12 -2.80 -12.88 -5.32
CA ILE A 12 -2.99 -11.63 -4.56
C ILE A 12 -1.77 -11.31 -3.69
N SER A 13 -0.97 -12.31 -3.28
CA SER A 13 0.12 -12.07 -2.33
C SER A 13 1.27 -11.24 -2.91
N ASN A 14 1.32 -11.00 -4.22
CA ASN A 14 2.35 -10.17 -4.89
C ASN A 14 3.79 -10.47 -4.42
N THR A 15 4.04 -11.73 -4.09
CA THR A 15 5.34 -12.24 -3.66
C THR A 15 6.05 -12.87 -4.83
N ASN A 16 7.38 -12.81 -4.82
CA ASN A 16 8.17 -13.49 -5.84
C ASN A 16 7.91 -15.00 -5.81
N SER A 17 7.80 -15.59 -6.99
CA SER A 17 7.79 -17.04 -7.16
C SER A 17 9.17 -17.61 -6.82
N VAL A 18 9.22 -18.75 -6.13
CA VAL A 18 10.48 -19.39 -5.75
C VAL A 18 10.59 -20.74 -6.48
N ILE A 19 11.70 -20.95 -7.17
CA ILE A 19 12.07 -22.22 -7.79
C ILE A 19 12.91 -23.01 -6.78
N ILE A 20 12.47 -24.22 -6.46
CA ILE A 20 13.14 -25.15 -5.55
C ILE A 20 13.61 -26.40 -6.30
N ASP A 21 14.74 -26.97 -5.88
CA ASP A 21 15.23 -28.27 -6.39
C ASP A 21 14.48 -29.45 -5.75
N LYS A 22 14.81 -30.67 -6.18
CA LYS A 22 14.22 -31.91 -5.65
C LYS A 22 14.53 -32.17 -4.17
N ASP A 23 15.57 -31.54 -3.64
CA ASP A 23 16.04 -31.68 -2.26
C ASP A 23 15.53 -30.52 -1.38
N GLY A 24 14.76 -29.59 -1.94
CA GLY A 24 14.17 -28.44 -1.26
C GLY A 24 15.04 -27.18 -1.23
N ASN A 25 16.21 -27.16 -1.90
CA ASN A 25 17.06 -25.98 -1.95
C ASN A 25 16.51 -24.95 -2.94
N ILE A 26 16.58 -23.68 -2.58
CA ILE A 26 16.15 -22.58 -3.45
C ILE A 26 17.19 -22.38 -4.57
N ILE A 27 16.76 -22.58 -5.82
CA ILE A 27 17.61 -22.39 -7.00
C ILE A 27 17.50 -20.95 -7.51
N ALA A 28 16.29 -20.39 -7.53
CA ALA A 28 16.04 -19.06 -8.06
C ALA A 28 14.76 -18.45 -7.49
N THR A 29 14.70 -17.13 -7.45
CA THR A 29 13.49 -16.37 -7.11
C THR A 29 13.08 -15.59 -8.35
N LEU A 30 11.94 -15.94 -8.93
CA LEU A 30 11.34 -15.29 -10.10
C LEU A 30 10.37 -14.21 -9.62
N GLY A 31 10.68 -12.96 -9.92
CA GLY A 31 9.84 -11.83 -9.61
C GLY A 31 10.50 -10.57 -10.14
N SER A 32 9.69 -9.53 -10.38
CA SER A 32 10.15 -8.23 -10.89
C SER A 32 11.35 -7.70 -10.09
N GLU A 33 12.09 -6.73 -10.64
CA GLU A 33 13.22 -6.03 -9.99
C GLU A 33 12.95 -5.56 -8.55
N LYS A 34 11.68 -5.47 -8.14
CA LYS A 34 11.25 -5.15 -6.78
C LYS A 34 11.04 -6.41 -5.93
N ILE A 35 11.82 -6.51 -4.87
CA ILE A 35 11.66 -7.54 -3.84
C ILE A 35 10.51 -7.11 -2.91
N HIS A 36 9.37 -7.79 -2.98
CA HIS A 36 8.29 -7.63 -2.01
C HIS A 36 8.43 -8.66 -0.89
N LYS A 37 8.59 -8.19 0.35
CA LYS A 37 8.49 -9.00 1.56
C LYS A 37 7.20 -8.64 2.29
N ASN A 38 6.24 -9.55 2.28
CA ASN A 38 5.04 -9.39 3.10
C ASN A 38 5.40 -9.56 4.58
N ILE A 39 5.06 -8.56 5.37
CA ILE A 39 5.17 -8.58 6.83
C ILE A 39 3.78 -8.35 7.43
N SER A 40 3.54 -8.90 8.61
CA SER A 40 2.34 -8.58 9.37
C SER A 40 2.37 -7.12 9.85
N PHE A 41 1.20 -6.52 10.07
CA PHE A 41 1.10 -5.15 10.56
C PHE A 41 1.74 -4.94 11.96
N SER A 42 1.85 -6.01 12.74
CA SER A 42 2.53 -6.05 14.04
C SER A 42 4.06 -6.03 13.94
N GLU A 43 4.62 -6.54 12.85
CA GLU A 43 6.08 -6.52 12.61
C GLU A 43 6.57 -5.17 12.10
N MET A 44 5.66 -4.29 11.67
CA MET A 44 6.00 -2.96 11.17
C MET A 44 6.48 -2.06 12.31
N PRO A 45 7.68 -1.44 12.21
CA PRO A 45 8.17 -0.50 13.21
C PRO A 45 7.18 0.62 13.48
N SER A 46 6.90 0.90 14.75
CA SER A 46 5.94 1.94 15.16
C SER A 46 6.32 3.31 14.59
N ASN A 47 7.61 3.67 14.61
CA ASN A 47 8.10 4.93 14.06
C ASN A 47 7.86 5.03 12.55
N LEU A 48 8.04 3.94 11.80
CA LEU A 48 7.78 3.92 10.36
C LEU A 48 6.29 4.12 10.08
N LYS A 49 5.45 3.37 10.80
CA LYS A 49 3.99 3.48 10.72
C LYS A 49 3.51 4.90 11.02
N ASN A 50 3.99 5.48 12.12
CA ASN A 50 3.64 6.83 12.54
C ASN A 50 4.15 7.89 11.55
N ALA A 51 5.38 7.76 11.05
CA ALA A 51 5.93 8.69 10.07
C ALA A 51 5.13 8.68 8.77
N TYR A 52 4.83 7.49 8.25
CA TYR A 52 4.07 7.34 7.01
C TYR A 52 2.65 7.88 7.15
N VAL A 53 1.94 7.52 8.22
CA VAL A 53 0.60 8.06 8.52
C VAL A 53 0.68 9.58 8.70
N SER A 54 1.69 10.14 9.37
CA SER A 54 1.76 11.59 9.58
C SER A 54 2.00 12.40 8.30
N ILE A 55 2.74 11.83 7.33
CA ILE A 55 3.08 12.50 6.06
C ILE A 55 1.93 12.36 5.05
N GLU A 56 1.46 11.12 4.84
CA GLU A 56 0.47 10.83 3.81
C GLU A 56 -0.96 11.07 4.30
N ASP A 57 -1.28 10.60 5.51
CA ASP A 57 -2.64 10.58 6.02
C ASP A 57 -2.82 10.73 7.52
N GLU A 58 -2.58 11.95 8.03
CA GLU A 58 -2.54 12.29 9.45
C GLU A 58 -3.78 11.82 10.23
N ARG A 59 -4.95 11.76 9.57
CA ARG A 59 -6.22 11.34 10.17
C ARG A 59 -6.66 9.95 9.75
N PHE A 60 -5.78 9.12 9.21
CA PHE A 60 -6.07 7.78 8.69
C PHE A 60 -6.98 6.96 9.61
N TYR A 61 -6.65 6.90 10.91
CA TYR A 61 -7.41 6.13 11.91
C TYR A 61 -8.74 6.76 12.32
N LYS A 62 -9.05 7.97 11.87
CA LYS A 62 -10.26 8.74 12.23
C LYS A 62 -11.29 8.82 11.12
N HIS A 63 -10.95 8.41 9.89
CA HIS A 63 -11.88 8.40 8.76
C HIS A 63 -11.97 7.01 8.12
N HIS A 64 -13.06 6.77 7.40
CA HIS A 64 -13.38 5.46 6.81
C HIS A 64 -12.91 5.40 5.34
N GLY A 65 -11.64 5.73 5.11
CA GLY A 65 -11.02 5.67 3.79
C GLY A 65 -11.08 6.93 2.92
N VAL A 66 -11.92 7.93 3.21
CA VAL A 66 -11.83 9.26 2.55
C VAL A 66 -11.79 10.35 3.62
N ASP A 67 -10.77 11.19 3.59
CA ASP A 67 -10.66 12.36 4.45
C ASP A 67 -11.34 13.57 3.79
N VAL A 68 -12.66 13.65 3.93
CA VAL A 68 -13.48 14.72 3.33
C VAL A 68 -12.97 16.12 3.68
N LYS A 69 -12.47 16.31 4.91
CA LYS A 69 -11.91 17.59 5.36
C LYS A 69 -10.63 17.93 4.59
N ARG A 70 -9.71 16.98 4.44
CA ARG A 70 -8.46 17.19 3.69
C ARG A 70 -8.74 17.36 2.21
N THR A 71 -9.54 16.49 1.61
CA THR A 71 -9.95 16.57 0.20
C THR A 71 -10.62 17.92 -0.10
N GLY A 72 -11.55 18.36 0.73
CA GLY A 72 -12.20 19.67 0.59
C GLY A 72 -11.21 20.84 0.68
N SER A 73 -10.31 20.82 1.68
CA SER A 73 -9.27 21.86 1.81
C SER A 73 -8.31 21.90 0.62
N ALA A 74 -7.96 20.75 0.04
CA ALA A 74 -7.10 20.66 -1.13
C ALA A 74 -7.79 21.21 -2.38
N ILE A 75 -9.09 20.91 -2.57
CA ILE A 75 -9.90 21.47 -3.67
C ILE A 75 -10.01 22.98 -3.54
N VAL A 76 -10.33 23.50 -2.35
CA VAL A 76 -10.42 24.94 -2.11
C VAL A 76 -9.06 25.60 -2.37
N SER A 77 -7.98 25.04 -1.84
CA SER A 77 -6.61 25.52 -2.08
C SER A 77 -6.27 25.56 -3.57
N TYR A 78 -6.62 24.52 -4.33
CA TYR A 78 -6.40 24.46 -5.76
C TYR A 78 -7.15 25.56 -6.51
N ILE A 79 -8.41 25.82 -6.14
CA ILE A 79 -9.24 26.87 -6.75
C ILE A 79 -8.68 28.27 -6.44
N ILE A 80 -8.37 28.56 -5.18
CA ILE A 80 -7.91 29.90 -4.76
C ILE A 80 -6.51 30.24 -5.29
N HIS A 81 -5.67 29.23 -5.56
CA HIS A 81 -4.33 29.41 -6.11
C HIS A 81 -4.28 29.16 -7.63
N PHE A 82 -5.41 29.34 -8.33
CA PHE A 82 -5.49 29.27 -9.80
C PHE A 82 -4.88 28.00 -10.40
N GLY A 83 -5.18 26.85 -9.79
CA GLY A 83 -4.72 25.54 -10.25
C GLY A 83 -3.39 25.09 -9.68
N SER A 84 -2.82 25.81 -8.71
CA SER A 84 -1.67 25.37 -7.93
C SER A 84 -2.11 24.80 -6.58
N SER A 85 -1.50 23.73 -6.10
CA SER A 85 -1.68 23.28 -4.71
C SER A 85 -0.36 22.80 -4.14
N SER A 86 -0.04 23.25 -2.93
CA SER A 86 1.18 22.85 -2.21
C SER A 86 1.02 21.52 -1.45
N PHE A 87 -0.19 20.96 -1.39
CA PHE A 87 -0.47 19.71 -0.69
C PHE A 87 -1.59 18.91 -1.38
N GLY A 88 -1.53 17.58 -1.23
CA GLY A 88 -2.53 16.64 -1.73
C GLY A 88 -3.74 16.49 -0.81
N GLY A 89 -4.81 15.89 -1.34
CA GLY A 89 -6.07 15.65 -0.62
C GLY A 89 -6.45 14.18 -0.48
N SER A 90 -5.63 13.25 -0.98
CA SER A 90 -5.95 11.82 -1.05
C SER A 90 -5.59 11.08 0.24
N SER A 91 -6.36 10.04 0.56
CA SER A 91 -6.07 9.13 1.68
C SER A 91 -5.20 7.95 1.26
N ILE A 92 -4.61 7.24 2.24
CA ILE A 92 -3.89 5.98 2.00
C ILE A 92 -4.80 4.95 1.32
N THR A 93 -6.08 4.89 1.68
CA THR A 93 -7.05 3.97 1.06
C THR A 93 -7.28 4.30 -0.42
N GLN A 94 -7.37 5.59 -0.77
CA GLN A 94 -7.51 6.01 -2.17
C GLN A 94 -6.26 5.69 -2.98
N GLN A 95 -5.07 5.87 -2.41
CA GLN A 95 -3.81 5.48 -3.05
C GLN A 95 -3.75 3.96 -3.28
N LEU A 96 -4.19 3.16 -2.31
CA LEU A 96 -4.21 1.69 -2.44
C LEU A 96 -5.17 1.20 -3.52
N VAL A 97 -6.36 1.81 -3.66
CA VAL A 97 -7.34 1.45 -4.70
C VAL A 97 -6.92 1.96 -6.08
N GLY A 98 -6.20 3.08 -6.12
CA GLY A 98 -5.72 3.70 -7.36
C GLY A 98 -4.41 3.11 -7.92
N LEU A 99 -3.73 2.24 -7.16
CA LEU A 99 -2.54 1.48 -7.56
C LEU A 99 -2.93 0.06 -8.03
#